data_AF-A0A243RUR2-F1
#
_entry.id   AF-A0A243RUR2-F1
#
_cell.length_a   1.000
_cell.length_b   1.000
_cell.length_c   1.000
_cell.angle_alpha   90.00
_cell.angle_beta   90.00
_cell.angle_gamma   90.00
#
_symmetry.space_group_name_H-M   'P 1'
#
loop_
_entity.id
_entity.type
_entity.pdbx_description
1 polymer ?
#
loop_
_entity_poly.entity_id
_entity_poly.type
_entity_poly.pdbx_seq_one_letter_code
_entity_poly.pdbx_strand_id
1 'polypeptide(L)'
;MAQVRVPYLLGHAEIASLFRVERQTSQKWRTEGTLPEPDLVASGNPYWLLTTVLHISGVGDRRIDEGQLGAYKASSPHGYALQDDEQLPAILGIQEVGRVLGRDAQAVSRWRNRRRIAEADLVLSGSPLWLLETILADAQRRQRPVVTAEIAMLRAGQRAPQKPRGRRSSNPPVVRPPQEVLPAARTFTSADQAAAVEFLASVLAQGYSVVIKPQP
;
A
#
# COMPACT_ATOMS: atom_id res chain seq x y z
N MET A 1 7.16 -28.31 14.28
CA MET A 1 7.19 -26.85 14.45
C MET A 1 5.78 -26.35 14.18
N ALA A 2 5.20 -25.51 15.05
CA ALA A 2 3.88 -24.95 14.79
C ALA A 2 3.94 -24.09 13.52
N GLN A 3 2.99 -24.27 12.61
CA GLN A 3 2.90 -23.46 11.39
C GLN A 3 2.52 -22.02 11.78
N VAL A 4 3.37 -21.07 11.42
CA VAL A 4 3.15 -19.65 11.72
C VAL A 4 2.06 -19.13 10.78
N ARG A 5 0.97 -18.63 11.36
CA ARG A 5 -0.12 -17.99 10.61
C ARG A 5 0.12 -16.49 10.51
N VAL A 6 -0.11 -15.93 9.33
CA VAL A 6 0.10 -14.49 9.05
C VAL A 6 -1.11 -13.92 8.31
N PRO A 7 -1.51 -12.66 8.56
CA PRO A 7 -2.59 -12.04 7.79
C PRO A 7 -2.16 -11.83 6.34
N TYR A 8 -3.11 -11.88 5.41
CA TYR A 8 -2.87 -11.50 4.02
C TYR A 8 -2.59 -9.99 3.94
N LEU A 9 -1.32 -9.64 3.81
CA LEU A 9 -0.82 -8.28 3.65
C LEU A 9 -0.22 -8.07 2.26
N LEU A 10 -0.39 -6.85 1.75
CA LEU A 10 0.08 -6.45 0.43
C LEU A 10 0.93 -5.21 0.54
N GLY A 11 2.08 -5.21 -0.12
CA GLY A 11 2.76 -3.98 -0.48
C GLY A 11 2.37 -3.55 -1.89
N HIS A 12 3.00 -2.46 -2.35
CA HIS A 12 2.73 -1.91 -3.68
C HIS A 12 2.97 -2.88 -4.83
N ALA A 13 3.94 -3.80 -4.73
CA ALA A 13 4.20 -4.78 -5.79
C ALA A 13 3.06 -5.81 -5.89
N GLU A 14 2.56 -6.28 -4.75
CA GLU A 14 1.45 -7.22 -4.69
C GLU A 14 0.16 -6.57 -5.20
N ILE A 15 -0.14 -5.33 -4.78
CA ILE A 15 -1.28 -4.56 -5.28
C ILE A 15 -1.19 -4.37 -6.80
N ALA A 16 -0.02 -3.98 -7.30
CA ALA A 16 0.20 -3.80 -8.73
C ALA A 16 -0.05 -5.09 -9.52
N SER A 17 0.41 -6.23 -8.99
CA SER A 17 0.16 -7.55 -9.56
C SER A 17 -1.34 -7.87 -9.59
N LEU A 18 -2.06 -7.66 -8.48
CA LEU A 18 -3.49 -7.95 -8.38
C LEU A 18 -4.33 -7.16 -9.39
N PHE A 19 -4.00 -5.89 -9.63
CA PHE A 19 -4.75 -5.04 -10.57
C PHE A 19 -4.17 -5.05 -12.00
N ARG A 20 -3.11 -5.83 -12.26
CA ARG A 20 -2.34 -5.81 -13.53
C ARG A 20 -1.93 -4.40 -13.97
N VAL A 21 -1.48 -3.60 -13.01
CA VAL A 21 -0.95 -2.26 -13.25
C VAL A 21 0.53 -2.19 -12.90
N GLU A 22 1.19 -1.11 -13.29
CA GLU A 22 2.55 -0.86 -12.82
C GLU A 22 2.59 -0.49 -11.33
N ARG A 23 3.72 -0.78 -10.69
CA ARG A 23 3.95 -0.43 -9.27
C ARG A 23 3.77 1.07 -8.99
N GLN A 24 4.14 1.92 -9.95
CA GLN A 24 3.99 3.38 -9.84
C GLN A 24 2.51 3.79 -9.75
N THR A 25 1.62 3.06 -10.41
CA THR A 25 0.17 3.29 -10.34
C THR A 25 -0.36 3.05 -8.93
N SER A 26 0.06 1.96 -8.27
CA SER A 26 -0.31 1.70 -6.86
C SER A 26 0.21 2.79 -5.92
N GLN A 27 1.42 3.30 -6.15
CA GLN A 27 1.97 4.44 -5.38
C GLN A 27 1.16 5.72 -5.60
N LYS A 28 0.77 5.99 -6.85
CA LYS A 28 -0.08 7.11 -7.21
C LYS A 28 -1.44 7.02 -6.53
N TRP A 29 -2.07 5.84 -6.52
CA TRP A 29 -3.35 5.62 -5.83
C TRP A 29 -3.29 5.98 -4.34
N ARG A 30 -2.17 5.67 -3.67
CA ARG A 30 -1.96 6.11 -2.29
C ARG A 30 -1.93 7.63 -2.18
N THR A 31 -1.16 8.31 -3.04
CA THR A 31 -1.04 9.78 -2.99
C THR A 31 -2.33 10.51 -3.38
N GLU A 32 -3.19 9.88 -4.17
CA GLU A 32 -4.48 10.43 -4.62
C GLU A 32 -5.64 10.05 -3.70
N GLY A 33 -5.41 9.29 -2.63
CA GLY A 33 -6.44 8.81 -1.71
C GLY A 33 -7.35 7.73 -2.28
N THR A 34 -7.01 7.16 -3.45
CA THR A 34 -7.72 5.98 -4.01
C THR A 34 -7.42 4.73 -3.20
N LEU A 35 -6.16 4.55 -2.79
CA LEU A 35 -5.77 3.54 -1.82
C LEU A 35 -5.77 4.24 -0.45
N PRO A 36 -6.48 3.71 0.56
CA PRO A 36 -6.59 4.36 1.87
C PRO A 36 -5.23 4.36 2.60
N GLU A 37 -5.20 4.96 3.79
CA GLU A 37 -4.05 4.84 4.67
C GLU A 37 -3.70 3.37 4.93
N PRO A 38 -2.40 3.04 5.07
CA PRO A 38 -1.96 1.67 5.26
C PRO A 38 -2.38 1.13 6.62
N ASP A 39 -2.95 -0.07 6.64
CA ASP A 39 -3.27 -0.84 7.86
C ASP A 39 -2.02 -1.17 8.69
N LEU A 40 -0.84 -1.17 8.05
CA LEU A 40 0.44 -1.38 8.71
C LEU A 40 1.56 -0.57 8.06
N VAL A 41 2.37 0.12 8.87
CA VAL A 41 3.67 0.65 8.45
C VAL A 41 4.78 -0.08 9.19
N ALA A 42 5.60 -0.83 8.45
CA ALA A 42 6.75 -1.55 9.01
C ALA A 42 8.05 -1.12 8.33
N SER A 43 9.01 -0.64 9.13
CA SER A 43 10.31 -0.12 8.67
C SER A 43 10.23 0.93 7.54
N GLY A 44 9.19 1.77 7.59
CA GLY A 44 8.92 2.89 6.69
C GLY A 44 8.17 2.48 5.42
N ASN A 45 7.87 1.19 5.25
CA ASN A 45 7.10 0.68 4.12
C ASN A 45 5.63 0.51 4.51
N PRO A 46 4.69 0.98 3.65
CA PRO A 46 3.26 0.77 3.86
C PRO A 46 2.84 -0.64 3.42
N TYR A 47 1.89 -1.21 4.16
CA TYR A 47 1.24 -2.47 3.86
C TYR A 47 -0.25 -2.35 4.14
N TRP A 48 -1.04 -3.02 3.30
CA TRP A 48 -2.49 -3.05 3.43
C TRP A 48 -2.98 -4.48 3.64
N LEU A 49 -4.05 -4.63 4.41
CA LEU A 49 -4.82 -5.86 4.47
C LEU A 49 -5.42 -6.17 3.09
N LEU A 50 -5.54 -7.45 2.77
CA LEU A 50 -6.20 -7.87 1.54
C LEU A 50 -7.61 -7.29 1.43
N THR A 51 -8.39 -7.34 2.50
CA THR A 51 -9.76 -6.78 2.57
C THR A 51 -9.78 -5.30 2.21
N THR A 52 -8.88 -4.51 2.79
CA THR A 52 -8.70 -3.08 2.47
C THR A 52 -8.44 -2.85 0.98
N VAL A 53 -7.61 -3.68 0.35
CA VAL A 53 -7.33 -3.62 -1.09
C VAL A 53 -8.51 -4.11 -1.94
N LEU A 54 -9.27 -5.11 -1.49
CA LEU A 54 -10.46 -5.58 -2.21
C LEU A 54 -11.52 -4.48 -2.33
N HIS A 55 -11.64 -3.59 -1.33
CA HIS A 55 -12.63 -2.50 -1.34
C HIS A 55 -12.43 -1.47 -2.46
N ILE A 56 -11.22 -1.34 -3.02
CA ILE A 56 -10.98 -0.41 -4.13
C ILE A 56 -11.28 -1.03 -5.51
N SER A 57 -11.56 -2.35 -5.55
CA SER A 57 -12.00 -3.07 -6.74
C SER A 57 -13.44 -2.73 -7.11
N GLY A 58 -13.74 -2.66 -8.40
CA GLY A 58 -15.07 -2.31 -8.91
C GLY A 58 -15.36 -0.80 -8.90
N VAL A 59 -14.48 0.02 -8.35
CA VAL A 59 -14.59 1.49 -8.40
C VAL A 59 -13.88 1.99 -9.66
N GLY A 60 -14.65 2.49 -10.63
CA GLY A 60 -14.14 2.86 -11.95
C GLY A 60 -13.65 1.64 -12.74
N ASP A 61 -12.54 1.78 -13.46
CA ASP A 61 -11.96 0.68 -14.27
C ASP A 61 -11.07 -0.29 -13.47
N ARG A 62 -10.96 -0.11 -12.15
CA ARG A 62 -10.12 -0.98 -11.30
C ARG A 62 -10.79 -2.32 -11.11
N ARG A 63 -10.18 -3.38 -11.64
CA ARG A 63 -10.61 -4.76 -11.44
C ARG A 63 -9.44 -5.61 -10.98
N ILE A 64 -9.72 -6.45 -9.98
CA ILE A 64 -8.78 -7.45 -9.53
C ILE A 64 -8.76 -8.60 -10.53
N ASP A 65 -7.56 -9.08 -10.83
CA ASP A 65 -7.36 -10.32 -11.52
C ASP A 65 -7.47 -11.50 -10.52
N GLU A 66 -8.53 -12.28 -10.66
CA GLU A 66 -8.81 -13.44 -9.81
C GLU A 66 -7.70 -14.49 -9.86
N GLY A 67 -7.00 -14.63 -10.99
CA GLY A 67 -5.86 -15.53 -11.14
C GLY A 67 -4.68 -15.09 -10.29
N GLN A 68 -4.35 -13.79 -10.31
CA GLN A 68 -3.32 -13.18 -9.47
C GLN A 68 -3.70 -13.25 -7.99
N LEU A 69 -4.98 -13.06 -7.64
CA LEU A 69 -5.46 -13.21 -6.28
C LEU A 69 -5.30 -14.65 -5.77
N GLY A 70 -5.67 -15.64 -6.59
CA GLY A 70 -5.47 -17.05 -6.28
C GLY A 70 -3.99 -17.41 -6.10
N ALA A 71 -3.13 -16.96 -7.02
CA ALA A 71 -1.69 -17.17 -6.95
C ALA A 71 -1.06 -16.54 -5.70
N TYR A 72 -1.47 -15.32 -5.36
CA TYR A 72 -1.02 -14.63 -4.15
C TYR A 72 -1.41 -15.41 -2.88
N LYS A 73 -2.67 -15.82 -2.74
CA LYS A 73 -3.12 -16.63 -1.59
C LYS A 73 -2.38 -17.96 -1.50
N ALA A 74 -2.16 -18.63 -2.64
CA ALA A 74 -1.42 -19.88 -2.70
C ALA A 74 0.06 -19.73 -2.27
N SER A 75 0.67 -18.56 -2.49
CA SER A 75 2.04 -18.28 -2.05
C SER A 75 2.19 -18.17 -0.53
N SER A 76 1.08 -17.95 0.20
CA SER A 76 1.05 -17.91 1.67
C SER A 76 0.00 -18.91 2.19
N PRO A 77 0.31 -20.21 2.23
CA PRO A 77 -0.66 -21.27 2.53
C PRO A 77 -1.23 -21.22 3.96
N HIS A 78 -0.58 -20.49 4.87
CA HIS A 78 -1.06 -20.25 6.24
C HIS A 78 -1.59 -18.82 6.44
N GLY A 79 -1.79 -18.12 5.32
CA GLY A 79 -2.37 -16.80 5.27
C GLY A 79 -3.84 -16.82 5.72
N TYR A 80 -4.28 -15.75 6.37
CA TYR A 80 -5.70 -15.58 6.72
C TYR A 80 -6.20 -14.18 6.41
N ALA A 81 -7.47 -14.08 6.05
CA ALA A 81 -8.12 -12.80 5.85
C ALA A 81 -8.45 -12.19 7.21
N LEU A 82 -8.02 -10.94 7.41
CA LEU A 82 -8.37 -10.14 8.56
C LEU A 82 -9.26 -9.01 8.06
N GLN A 83 -10.36 -8.70 8.77
CA GLN A 83 -11.30 -7.66 8.35
C GLN A 83 -10.86 -6.27 8.80
N ASP A 84 -10.14 -6.20 9.92
CA ASP A 84 -9.82 -4.95 10.62
C ASP A 84 -8.38 -4.98 11.15
N ASP A 85 -7.72 -3.83 11.16
CA ASP A 85 -6.32 -3.67 11.56
C ASP A 85 -6.12 -3.72 13.10
N GLU A 86 -7.18 -3.52 13.89
CA GLU A 86 -7.13 -3.66 15.36
C GLU A 86 -6.70 -5.07 15.80
N GLN A 87 -6.94 -6.09 14.96
CA GLN A 87 -6.61 -7.49 15.22
C GLN A 87 -5.26 -7.91 14.64
N LEU A 88 -4.49 -6.96 14.10
CA LEU A 88 -3.27 -7.23 13.37
C LEU A 88 -2.16 -7.59 14.36
N PRO A 89 -1.52 -8.77 14.23
CA PRO A 89 -0.45 -9.15 15.13
C PRO A 89 0.74 -8.19 14.97
N ALA A 90 1.58 -8.07 15.99
CA ALA A 90 2.76 -7.22 15.92
C ALA A 90 3.74 -7.72 14.84
N ILE A 91 3.63 -7.15 13.63
CA ILE A 91 4.47 -7.45 12.48
C ILE A 91 5.60 -6.43 12.39
N LEU A 92 6.82 -6.93 12.23
CA LEU A 92 8.06 -6.19 12.32
C LEU A 92 8.76 -6.18 10.97
N GLY A 93 9.20 -5.02 10.53
CA GLY A 93 10.22 -4.92 9.49
C GLY A 93 11.61 -4.95 10.11
N ILE A 94 12.62 -4.90 9.25
CA ILE A 94 14.03 -5.03 9.65
C ILE A 94 14.51 -4.00 10.70
N GLN A 95 13.97 -2.78 10.69
CA GLN A 95 14.30 -1.75 11.67
C GLN A 95 13.68 -2.04 13.04
N GLU A 96 12.41 -2.45 13.08
CA GLU A 96 11.77 -2.90 14.31
C GLU A 96 12.51 -4.09 14.92
N VAL A 97 12.86 -5.09 14.10
CA VAL A 97 13.65 -6.25 14.56
C VAL A 97 14.98 -5.82 15.15
N GLY A 98 15.65 -4.84 14.55
CA GLY A 98 16.86 -4.23 15.09
C GLY A 98 16.62 -3.70 16.50
N ARG A 99 15.61 -2.84 16.67
CA ARG A 99 15.28 -2.24 17.98
C ARG A 99 14.94 -3.29 19.03
N VAL A 100 14.10 -4.29 18.70
CA VAL A 100 13.75 -5.39 19.61
C VAL A 100 14.99 -6.16 20.06
N LEU A 101 15.98 -6.35 19.19
CA LEU A 101 17.22 -7.08 19.50
C LEU A 101 18.36 -6.19 20.00
N GLY A 102 18.12 -4.88 20.22
CA GLY A 102 19.16 -3.93 20.63
C GLY A 102 20.28 -3.76 19.60
N ARG A 103 19.95 -3.84 18.31
CA ARG A 103 20.87 -3.73 17.16
C ARG A 103 20.34 -2.78 16.09
N ASP A 104 21.20 -2.43 15.15
CA ASP A 104 20.78 -1.71 13.95
C ASP A 104 20.20 -2.66 12.88
N ALA A 105 19.52 -2.08 11.89
CA ALA A 105 18.96 -2.83 10.76
C ALA A 105 20.04 -3.52 9.90
N GLN A 106 21.28 -3.01 9.89
CA GLN A 106 22.38 -3.59 9.11
C GLN A 106 22.90 -4.89 9.74
N ALA A 107 22.94 -4.97 11.06
CA ALA A 107 23.22 -6.19 11.80
C ALA A 107 22.17 -7.25 11.51
N VAL A 108 20.88 -6.88 11.54
CA VAL A 108 19.78 -7.79 11.19
C VAL A 108 19.90 -8.26 9.73
N SER A 109 20.21 -7.36 8.80
CA SER A 109 20.44 -7.72 7.39
C SER A 109 21.56 -8.75 7.23
N ARG A 110 22.70 -8.51 7.89
CA ARG A 110 23.84 -9.45 7.90
C ARG A 110 23.45 -10.80 8.51
N TRP A 111 22.66 -10.80 9.59
CA TRP A 111 22.19 -12.04 10.20
C TRP A 111 21.25 -12.81 9.30
N ARG A 112 20.30 -12.14 8.63
CA ARG A 112 19.40 -12.76 7.64
C ARG A 112 20.21 -13.41 6.51
N ASN A 113 21.13 -12.68 5.90
CA ASN A 113 21.94 -13.19 4.80
C ASN A 113 22.81 -14.40 5.21
N ARG A 114 23.19 -14.49 6.49
CA ARG A 114 23.96 -15.61 7.06
C ARG A 114 23.09 -16.66 7.75
N ARG A 115 21.75 -16.57 7.65
CA ARG A 115 20.78 -17.44 8.36
C ARG A 115 21.02 -17.55 9.87
N ARG A 116 21.49 -16.46 10.48
CA ARG A 116 21.74 -16.31 11.93
C ARG A 116 20.58 -15.62 12.64
N ILE A 117 19.40 -15.58 12.05
CA ILE A 117 18.14 -15.11 12.64
C ILE A 117 17.02 -15.98 12.05
N ALA A 118 15.82 -15.95 12.63
CA ALA A 118 14.65 -16.57 12.01
C ALA A 118 14.49 -16.13 10.54
N GLU A 119 14.09 -17.08 9.68
CA GLU A 119 13.61 -16.75 8.35
C GLU A 119 12.40 -15.81 8.44
N ALA A 120 12.20 -14.98 7.43
CA ALA A 120 11.09 -14.05 7.41
C ALA A 120 9.76 -14.80 7.29
N ASP A 121 8.76 -14.42 8.09
CA ASP A 121 7.42 -15.00 8.01
C ASP A 121 6.69 -14.54 6.74
N LEU A 122 7.05 -13.36 6.22
CA LEU A 122 6.55 -12.79 4.97
C LEU A 122 7.67 -12.06 4.22
N VAL A 123 7.60 -12.05 2.89
CA VAL A 123 8.41 -11.17 2.04
C VAL A 123 7.46 -10.44 1.09
N LEU A 124 7.28 -9.13 1.32
CA LEU A 124 6.34 -8.30 0.57
C LEU A 124 7.07 -7.14 -0.08
N SER A 125 6.87 -6.97 -1.39
CA SER A 125 7.51 -5.93 -2.19
C SER A 125 9.04 -5.92 -2.00
N GLY A 126 9.64 -7.11 -1.83
CA GLY A 126 11.07 -7.33 -1.58
C GLY A 126 11.55 -7.07 -0.14
N SER A 127 10.65 -6.68 0.77
CA SER A 127 10.99 -6.39 2.17
C SER A 127 10.62 -7.58 3.06
N PRO A 128 11.56 -8.06 3.92
CA PRO A 128 11.25 -9.13 4.86
C PRO A 128 10.45 -8.58 6.05
N LEU A 129 9.48 -9.37 6.49
CA LEU A 129 8.65 -9.10 7.65
C LEU A 129 8.63 -10.33 8.57
N TRP A 130 8.56 -10.07 9.88
CA TRP A 130 8.48 -11.11 10.90
C TRP A 130 7.34 -10.81 11.87
N LEU A 131 6.75 -11.85 12.44
CA LEU A 131 5.97 -11.69 13.66
C LEU A 131 6.92 -11.42 14.83
N LEU A 132 6.47 -10.58 15.76
CA LEU A 132 7.18 -10.32 17.01
C LEU A 132 7.49 -11.64 17.73
N GLU A 133 6.51 -12.53 17.84
CA GLU A 133 6.68 -13.81 18.55
C GLU A 133 7.72 -14.73 17.86
N THR A 134 7.83 -14.69 16.53
CA THR A 134 8.90 -15.41 15.79
C THR A 134 10.27 -14.90 16.20
N ILE A 135 10.45 -13.58 16.30
CA ILE A 135 11.71 -12.95 16.72
C ILE A 135 12.03 -13.24 18.19
N LEU A 136 11.03 -13.20 19.08
CA LEU A 136 11.24 -13.50 20.50
C LEU A 136 11.64 -14.96 20.70
N ALA A 137 10.99 -15.90 20.00
CA ALA A 137 11.34 -17.31 20.07
C ALA A 137 12.76 -17.58 19.53
N ASP A 138 13.17 -16.93 18.44
CA ASP A 138 14.54 -17.03 17.91
C ASP A 138 15.58 -16.40 18.84
N ALA A 139 15.26 -15.23 19.41
CA ALA A 139 16.11 -14.56 20.39
C ALA A 139 16.35 -15.46 21.62
N GLN A 140 15.29 -16.05 22.17
CA GLN A 140 15.39 -16.99 23.28
C GLN A 140 16.24 -18.21 22.92
N ARG A 141 15.97 -18.85 21.77
CA ARG A 141 16.73 -20.03 21.31
C ARG A 141 18.22 -19.73 21.14
N ARG A 142 18.56 -18.52 20.71
CA ARG A 142 19.94 -18.06 20.49
C ARG A 142 20.53 -17.33 21.70
N GLN A 143 19.82 -17.27 22.82
CA GLN A 143 20.22 -16.57 24.05
C GLN A 143 20.60 -15.11 23.80
N ARG A 144 19.82 -14.42 22.97
CA ARG A 144 20.01 -13.00 22.65
C ARG A 144 19.23 -12.12 23.62
N PRO A 145 19.81 -10.97 24.03
CA PRO A 145 19.05 -9.98 24.77
C PRO A 145 17.95 -9.39 23.89
N VAL A 146 16.86 -8.99 24.52
CA VAL A 146 15.75 -8.28 23.90
C VAL A 146 15.47 -6.98 24.66
N VAL A 147 14.97 -5.98 23.96
CA VAL A 147 14.63 -4.67 24.55
C VAL A 147 13.15 -4.67 24.94
N THR A 148 12.87 -4.92 26.22
CA THR A 148 11.49 -5.07 26.75
C THR A 148 10.60 -3.85 26.50
N ALA A 149 11.15 -2.64 26.56
CA ALA A 149 10.41 -1.41 26.29
C ALA A 149 9.89 -1.36 24.84
N GLU A 150 10.71 -1.75 23.87
CA GLU A 150 10.30 -1.80 22.45
C GLU A 150 9.21 -2.87 22.23
N ILE A 151 9.34 -4.03 22.90
CA ILE A 151 8.32 -5.10 22.86
C ILE A 151 6.98 -4.59 23.36
N ALA A 152 6.97 -3.91 24.52
CA ALA A 152 5.75 -3.37 25.11
C ALA A 152 5.08 -2.34 24.19
N MET A 153 5.86 -1.42 23.61
CA MET A 153 5.34 -0.45 22.63
C MET A 153 4.71 -1.13 21.42
N LEU A 154 5.41 -2.09 20.81
CA LEU A 154 4.92 -2.80 19.62
C LEU A 154 3.64 -3.60 19.90
N ARG A 155 3.52 -4.21 21.08
CA ARG A 155 2.31 -4.91 21.53
C ARG A 155 1.14 -3.97 21.76
N ALA A 156 1.41 -2.72 22.15
CA ALA A 156 0.40 -1.66 22.27
C ALA A 156 0.05 -1.01 20.91
N GLY A 157 0.54 -1.55 19.79
CA GLY A 157 0.34 -0.96 18.46
C GLY A 157 1.18 0.30 18.19
N GLN A 158 2.03 0.71 19.14
CA GLN A 158 2.83 1.91 19.04
C GLN A 158 4.15 1.62 18.32
N ARG A 159 4.52 2.52 17.40
CA ARG A 159 5.78 2.43 16.65
C ARG A 159 6.57 3.72 16.79
N ALA A 160 7.89 3.58 16.97
CA ALA A 160 8.78 4.73 16.91
C ALA A 160 8.61 5.46 15.57
N PRO A 161 8.64 6.81 15.53
CA PRO A 161 8.51 7.58 14.30
C PRO A 161 9.50 7.11 13.23
N GLN A 162 8.96 6.69 12.09
CA GLN A 162 9.77 6.17 10.99
C GLN A 162 9.89 7.27 9.95
N LYS A 163 11.13 7.63 9.58
CA LYS A 163 11.32 8.52 8.43
C LYS A 163 10.74 7.81 7.20
N PRO A 164 9.82 8.42 6.45
CA PRO A 164 9.32 7.84 5.21
C PRO A 164 10.50 7.50 4.31
N ARG A 165 10.55 6.26 3.80
CA ARG A 165 11.49 5.91 2.73
C ARG A 165 10.94 6.45 1.42
N GLY A 166 11.40 7.64 1.05
CA GLY A 166 10.97 8.33 -0.17
C GLY A 166 11.34 9.81 -0.11
N ARG A 167 11.52 10.42 -1.28
CA ARG A 167 11.77 11.86 -1.41
C ARG A 167 10.65 12.60 -0.68
N ARG A 168 10.98 13.52 0.22
CA ARG A 168 10.02 14.49 0.77
C ARG A 168 9.25 15.06 -0.41
N SER A 169 7.96 14.80 -0.54
CA SER A 169 7.09 15.73 -1.23
C SER A 169 7.06 16.95 -0.33
N SER A 170 7.93 17.92 -0.59
CA SER A 170 7.93 19.24 0.05
C SER A 170 6.73 20.08 -0.41
N ASN A 171 5.71 19.47 -1.01
CA ASN A 171 4.47 20.13 -1.29
C ASN A 171 3.45 19.66 -0.26
N PRO A 172 2.75 20.57 0.43
CA PRO A 172 1.53 20.21 1.14
C PRO A 172 0.59 19.48 0.16
N PRO A 173 -0.32 18.62 0.66
CA PRO A 173 -1.34 18.03 -0.21
C PRO A 173 -1.97 19.18 -0.97
N VAL A 174 -1.80 19.18 -2.29
CA VAL A 174 -2.60 20.04 -3.16
C VAL A 174 -4.01 19.57 -2.87
N VAL A 175 -4.74 20.35 -2.07
CA VAL A 175 -6.19 20.25 -1.97
C VAL A 175 -6.64 20.36 -3.40
N ARG A 176 -6.89 19.22 -4.05
CA ARG A 176 -7.49 19.21 -5.37
C ARG A 176 -8.82 19.90 -5.14
N PRO A 177 -9.10 21.05 -5.80
CA PRO A 177 -10.45 21.57 -5.79
C PRO A 177 -11.37 20.43 -6.23
N PRO A 178 -12.57 20.33 -5.65
CA PRO A 178 -13.53 19.30 -6.04
C PRO A 178 -13.57 19.24 -7.56
N GLN A 179 -13.45 18.04 -8.13
CA GLN A 179 -13.53 17.82 -9.57
C GLN A 179 -14.82 18.47 -10.05
N GLU A 180 -14.72 19.67 -10.62
CA GLU A 180 -15.82 20.29 -11.33
C GLU A 180 -16.19 19.30 -12.43
N VAL A 181 -17.45 18.87 -12.38
CA VAL A 181 -18.02 17.90 -13.30
C VAL A 181 -17.83 18.47 -14.70
N LEU A 182 -17.09 17.75 -15.54
CA LEU A 182 -16.85 18.17 -16.92
C LEU A 182 -18.20 18.43 -17.60
N PRO A 183 -18.35 19.53 -18.35
CA PRO A 183 -19.56 19.78 -19.11
C PRO A 183 -19.79 18.63 -20.10
N ALA A 184 -21.01 18.10 -20.12
CA ALA A 184 -21.37 16.97 -20.98
C ALA A 184 -21.09 17.28 -22.45
N ALA A 185 -20.64 16.27 -23.20
CA ALA A 185 -20.45 16.39 -24.64
C ALA A 185 -21.78 16.76 -25.32
N ARG A 186 -21.74 17.73 -26.25
CA ARG A 186 -22.89 18.18 -27.03
C ARG A 186 -22.62 18.04 -28.52
N THR A 187 -23.65 17.65 -29.27
CA THR A 187 -23.64 17.62 -30.73
C THR A 187 -24.46 18.81 -31.23
N PHE A 188 -23.95 19.51 -32.23
CA PHE A 188 -24.61 20.65 -32.86
C PHE A 188 -24.78 20.39 -34.35
N THR A 189 -25.88 20.85 -34.92
CA THR A 189 -26.08 20.85 -36.38
C THR A 189 -25.65 22.19 -36.98
N SER A 190 -25.62 22.30 -38.32
CA SER A 190 -25.33 23.56 -39.00
C SER A 190 -26.32 24.69 -38.67
N ALA A 191 -27.56 24.34 -38.27
CA ALA A 191 -28.56 25.31 -37.84
C ALA A 191 -28.29 25.89 -36.44
N ASP A 192 -27.47 25.23 -35.63
CA ASP A 192 -27.22 25.58 -34.22
C ASP A 192 -25.94 26.41 -34.02
N GLN A 193 -25.48 27.09 -35.07
CA GLN A 193 -24.18 27.77 -35.08
C GLN A 193 -23.99 28.75 -33.90
N ALA A 194 -25.00 29.57 -33.60
CA ALA A 194 -24.94 30.52 -32.49
C ALA A 194 -24.79 29.81 -31.13
N ALA A 195 -25.58 28.75 -30.89
CA ALA A 195 -25.53 27.97 -29.66
C ALA A 195 -24.21 27.18 -29.51
N ALA A 196 -23.64 26.70 -30.62
CA ALA A 196 -22.34 26.03 -30.62
C ALA A 196 -21.21 26.99 -30.23
N VAL A 197 -21.24 28.23 -30.73
CA VAL A 197 -20.27 29.28 -30.39
C VAL A 197 -20.36 29.67 -28.91
N GLU A 198 -21.57 29.88 -28.39
CA GLU A 198 -21.78 30.19 -26.97
C GLU A 198 -21.28 29.07 -26.05
N PHE A 199 -21.58 27.82 -26.40
CA PHE A 199 -21.12 26.67 -25.64
C PHE A 199 -19.58 26.58 -25.63
N LEU A 200 -18.93 26.70 -26.80
CA LEU A 200 -17.48 26.68 -26.91
C LEU A 200 -16.83 27.81 -26.10
N ALA A 201 -17.37 29.03 -26.17
CA ALA A 201 -16.90 30.16 -25.39
C ALA A 201 -17.00 29.89 -23.88
N SER A 202 -18.10 29.28 -23.43
CA SER A 202 -18.30 28.93 -22.02
C SER A 202 -17.30 27.89 -21.51
N VAL A 203 -16.99 26.88 -22.32
CA VAL A 203 -16.06 25.79 -21.96
C VAL A 203 -14.62 26.29 -21.92
N LEU A 204 -14.23 27.15 -22.87
CA LEU A 204 -12.91 27.78 -22.89
C LEU A 204 -12.73 28.78 -21.74
N ALA A 205 -13.77 29.55 -21.38
CA ALA A 205 -13.73 30.48 -20.25
C ALA A 205 -13.55 29.76 -18.90
N GLN A 206 -14.01 28.52 -18.79
CA GLN A 206 -13.79 27.64 -17.64
C GLN A 206 -12.39 26.98 -17.64
N GLY A 207 -11.54 27.29 -18.63
CA GLY A 207 -10.16 26.79 -18.71
C GLY A 207 -10.02 25.37 -19.27
N TYR A 208 -11.09 24.81 -19.84
CA TYR A 208 -11.05 23.49 -20.47
C TYR A 208 -10.53 23.56 -21.91
N SER A 209 -9.90 22.47 -22.37
CA SER A 209 -9.56 22.27 -23.78
C SER A 209 -10.67 21.49 -24.50
N VAL A 210 -10.96 21.84 -25.75
CA VAL A 210 -12.06 21.23 -26.53
C VAL A 210 -11.53 20.39 -27.69
N VAL A 211 -12.15 19.24 -27.93
CA VAL A 211 -11.93 18.41 -29.13
C VAL A 211 -13.23 18.37 -29.94
N ILE A 212 -13.17 18.83 -31.20
CA ILE A 212 -14.30 18.80 -32.12
C ILE A 212 -14.18 17.58 -33.02
N LYS A 213 -15.22 16.74 -33.06
CA LYS A 213 -15.30 15.58 -33.95
C LYS A 213 -16.41 15.83 -34.98
N PRO A 214 -16.09 16.02 -36.27
CA PRO A 214 -17.12 16.13 -37.30
C PRO A 214 -17.84 14.79 -37.43
N GLN A 215 -19.18 14.83 -37.47
CA GLN A 215 -20.00 13.69 -37.84
C GLN A 215 -20.49 13.87 -39.28
N PRO A 216 -20.40 12.82 -40.13
CA PRO A 216 -20.85 12.87 -41.51
C PRO A 216 -22.37 12.91 -41.64
#